data_AF-A0A257XTC8-F1
#
_entry.id   AF-A0A257XTC8-F1
#
_cell.length_a   1.000
_cell.length_b   1.000
_cell.length_c   1.000
_cell.angle_alpha   90.00
_cell.angle_beta   90.00
_cell.angle_gamma   90.00
#
_symmetry.space_group_name_H-M   'P 1'
#
loop_
_entity.id
_entity.type
_entity.pdbx_description
1 polymer ?
#
loop_
_entity_poly.entity_id
_entity_poly.type
_entity_poly.pdbx_seq_one_letter_code
_entity_poly.pdbx_strand_id
1 'polypeptide(L)'
;RGIFLFPAGLMGLWGALGHTVFAAQAAASIGWAPSPFQFEVAMANLAIGVTGIVAAFYPNWGFRFATALATACFLGGAAVGHLVQISTTGNLATGNAGPILYTDVLTPLALLVLLAVTRRTARG
;
A
#
# COMPACT_ATOMS: atom_id res chain seq x y z
N ARG A 1 8.70 12.67 12.08
CA ARG A 1 7.28 12.78 12.53
C ARG A 1 6.31 12.44 11.39
N GLY A 2 6.52 12.88 10.14
CA GLY A 2 5.60 12.58 9.02
C GLY A 2 5.89 11.35 8.15
N ILE A 3 6.64 10.33 8.60
CA ILE A 3 7.08 9.22 7.71
C ILE A 3 5.92 8.42 7.10
N PHE A 4 4.74 8.42 7.73
CA PHE A 4 3.55 7.73 7.25
C PHE A 4 2.67 8.59 6.34
N LEU A 5 2.83 9.92 6.37
CA LEU A 5 1.88 10.84 5.74
C LEU A 5 1.77 10.59 4.25
N PHE A 6 2.90 10.53 3.56
CA PHE A 6 2.91 10.31 2.12
C PHE A 6 2.74 8.81 1.77
N PRO A 7 3.66 7.90 2.16
CA PRO A 7 3.67 6.53 1.63
C PRO A 7 2.50 5.64 2.06
N ALA A 8 1.84 5.93 3.17
CA ALA A 8 0.65 5.21 3.61
C ALA A 8 -0.59 6.10 3.54
N GLY A 9 -0.53 7.30 4.12
CA GLY A 9 -1.67 8.21 4.23
C GLY A 9 -2.24 8.64 2.87
N LEU A 10 -1.51 9.53 2.18
CA LEU A 10 -1.95 10.09 0.91
C LEU A 10 -2.02 9.04 -0.20
N MET A 11 -1.06 8.12 -0.26
CA MET A 11 -1.07 7.05 -1.27
C MET A 11 -2.23 6.06 -1.05
N GLY A 12 -2.56 5.71 0.19
CA GLY A 12 -3.71 4.86 0.49
C GLY A 12 -5.03 5.55 0.14
N LEU A 13 -5.18 6.84 0.44
CA LEU A 13 -6.36 7.60 -0.01
C LEU A 13 -6.45 7.70 -1.54
N TRP A 14 -5.32 7.88 -2.22
CA TRP A 14 -5.26 7.89 -3.68
C TRP A 14 -5.68 6.53 -4.26
N GLY A 15 -5.17 5.42 -3.70
CA GLY A 15 -5.59 4.08 -4.08
C GLY A 15 -7.08 3.84 -3.85
N ALA A 16 -7.62 4.28 -2.71
CA ALA A 16 -9.04 4.18 -2.41
C ALA A 16 -9.90 4.95 -3.43
N LEU A 17 -9.48 6.17 -3.79
CA LEU A 17 -10.16 6.97 -4.81
C LEU A 17 -10.11 6.28 -6.18
N GLY A 18 -8.94 5.78 -6.57
CA GLY A 18 -8.75 5.07 -7.83
C GLY A 18 -9.64 3.84 -7.96
N HIS A 19 -9.75 3.05 -6.90
CA HIS A 19 -10.52 1.81 -6.90
C HIS A 19 -12.01 1.98 -6.57
N THR A 20 -12.46 3.17 -6.16
CA THR A 20 -13.89 3.51 -6.02
C THR A 20 -14.42 4.28 -7.22
N VAL A 21 -13.97 5.52 -7.41
CA VAL A 21 -14.49 6.46 -8.41
C VAL A 21 -14.01 6.09 -9.82
N PHE A 22 -12.79 5.57 -9.94
CA PHE A 22 -12.16 5.21 -11.21
C PHE A 22 -11.94 3.69 -11.35
N ALA A 23 -12.83 2.89 -10.74
CA ALA A 23 -12.65 1.45 -10.60
C ALA A 23 -12.43 0.71 -11.93
N ALA A 24 -13.14 1.12 -12.99
CA ALA A 24 -12.99 0.51 -14.31
C ALA A 24 -11.62 0.84 -14.95
N GLN A 25 -11.15 2.08 -14.80
CA GLN A 25 -9.84 2.52 -15.27
C GLN A 25 -8.72 1.84 -14.48
N ALA A 26 -8.88 1.69 -13.16
CA ALA A 26 -7.94 0.97 -12.31
C ALA A 26 -7.86 -0.51 -12.69
N ALA A 27 -8.99 -1.18 -12.88
CA ALA A 27 -9.00 -2.58 -13.35
C ALA A 27 -8.30 -2.72 -14.71
N ALA A 28 -8.62 -1.84 -15.66
CA ALA A 28 -8.03 -1.86 -17.00
C ALA A 28 -6.51 -1.65 -16.98
N SER A 29 -5.99 -0.75 -16.12
CA SER A 29 -4.55 -0.51 -16.01
C SER A 29 -3.79 -1.71 -15.44
N ILE A 30 -4.44 -2.52 -14.60
CA ILE A 30 -3.91 -3.79 -14.06
C ILE A 30 -4.03 -4.92 -15.10
N GLY A 31 -4.81 -4.74 -16.17
CA GLY A 31 -5.12 -5.78 -17.16
C GLY A 31 -6.24 -6.72 -16.70
N TRP A 32 -7.12 -6.25 -15.82
CA TRP A 32 -8.27 -7.00 -15.31
C TRP A 32 -9.57 -6.48 -15.90
N ALA A 33 -10.57 -7.36 -15.98
CA ALA A 33 -11.95 -6.93 -16.19
C ALA A 33 -12.47 -6.18 -14.95
N PRO A 34 -13.27 -5.11 -15.10
CA PRO A 34 -13.93 -4.46 -13.98
C PRO A 34 -14.79 -5.45 -13.19
N SER A 35 -14.69 -5.41 -11.86
CA SER A 35 -15.44 -6.30 -10.97
C SER A 35 -15.68 -5.68 -9.60
N PRO A 36 -16.62 -6.21 -8.79
CA PRO A 36 -16.87 -5.73 -7.42
C PRO A 36 -15.62 -5.76 -6.52
N PHE A 37 -14.63 -6.59 -6.85
CA PHE A 37 -13.38 -6.69 -6.11
C PHE A 37 -12.62 -5.36 -6.05
N GLN A 38 -12.80 -4.47 -7.03
CA GLN A 38 -12.22 -3.13 -6.98
C GLN A 38 -12.66 -2.38 -5.71
N PHE A 39 -13.91 -2.51 -5.28
CA PHE A 39 -14.39 -1.86 -4.06
C PHE A 39 -13.69 -2.40 -2.80
N GLU A 40 -13.46 -3.71 -2.72
CA GLU A 40 -12.71 -4.33 -1.61
C GLU A 40 -11.25 -3.82 -1.56
N VAL A 41 -10.60 -3.74 -2.72
CA VAL A 41 -9.26 -3.14 -2.87
C VAL A 41 -9.28 -1.67 -2.43
N ALA A 42 -10.34 -0.95 -2.75
CA ALA A 42 -10.52 0.44 -2.33
C ALA A 42 -10.64 0.57 -0.80
N MET A 43 -11.42 -0.30 -0.15
CA MET A 43 -11.59 -0.27 1.30
C MET A 43 -10.30 -0.65 2.05
N ALA A 44 -9.53 -1.61 1.51
CA ALA A 44 -8.22 -1.94 2.04
C ALA A 44 -7.25 -0.74 1.96
N ASN A 45 -7.21 -0.06 0.81
CA ASN A 45 -6.42 1.16 0.63
C ASN A 45 -6.92 2.31 1.53
N LEU A 46 -8.23 2.46 1.72
CA LEU A 46 -8.81 3.47 2.60
C LEU A 46 -8.38 3.23 4.06
N ALA A 47 -8.41 2.00 4.53
CA ALA A 47 -7.96 1.64 5.87
C ALA A 47 -6.47 2.00 6.08
N ILE A 48 -5.62 1.70 5.09
CA ILE A 48 -4.19 2.11 5.10
C ILE A 48 -4.06 3.63 5.08
N GLY A 49 -4.82 4.33 4.24
CA GLY A 49 -4.79 5.80 4.13
C GLY A 49 -5.18 6.49 5.43
N VAL A 50 -6.31 6.11 6.02
CA VAL A 50 -6.80 6.68 7.28
C VAL A 50 -5.81 6.40 8.41
N THR A 51 -5.39 5.15 8.59
CA THR A 51 -4.43 4.80 9.65
C THR A 51 -3.06 5.43 9.42
N GLY A 52 -2.62 5.60 8.17
CA GLY A 52 -1.40 6.31 7.79
C GLY A 52 -1.42 7.80 8.18
N ILE A 53 -2.54 8.49 7.94
CA ILE A 53 -2.72 9.88 8.38
C ILE A 53 -2.67 9.97 9.90
N VAL A 54 -3.40 9.10 10.61
CA VAL A 54 -3.37 9.07 12.08
C VAL A 54 -1.93 8.80 12.56
N ALA A 55 -1.22 7.82 11.99
CA ALA A 55 0.14 7.46 12.38
C ALA A 55 1.15 8.60 12.17
N ALA A 56 0.93 9.47 11.17
CA ALA A 56 1.78 10.63 10.92
C ALA A 56 1.69 11.67 12.04
N PHE A 57 0.51 11.88 12.61
CA PHE A 57 0.27 12.92 13.61
C PHE A 57 0.14 12.40 15.05
N TYR A 58 -0.03 11.09 15.23
CA TYR A 58 -0.11 10.43 16.53
C TYR A 58 1.24 9.80 16.91
N PRO A 59 1.97 10.33 17.92
CA PRO A 59 3.33 9.89 18.26
C PRO A 59 3.36 8.60 19.09
N ASN A 60 2.57 7.59 18.75
CA ASN A 60 2.57 6.27 19.38
C ASN A 60 3.30 5.26 18.49
N TRP A 61 4.37 4.66 19.02
CA TRP A 61 5.18 3.70 18.26
C TRP A 61 4.42 2.42 17.92
N GLY A 62 3.62 1.89 18.86
CA GLY A 62 2.84 0.66 18.65
C GLY A 62 1.78 0.84 17.56
N PHE A 63 1.07 1.96 17.56
CA PHE A 63 0.13 2.32 16.50
C PHE A 63 0.82 2.40 15.14
N ARG A 64 1.94 3.12 15.06
CA ARG A 64 2.75 3.24 13.83
C ARG A 64 3.23 1.88 13.32
N PHE A 65 3.62 0.99 14.24
CA PHE A 65 4.04 -0.35 13.89
C PHE A 65 2.88 -1.18 13.33
N ALA A 66 1.70 -1.12 13.96
CA ALA A 66 0.50 -1.77 13.45
C ALA A 66 0.11 -1.25 12.05
N THR A 67 0.16 0.06 11.82
CA THR A 67 -0.07 0.67 10.50
C THR A 67 0.94 0.18 9.46
N ALA A 68 2.23 0.13 9.81
CA ALA A 68 3.27 -0.38 8.91
C ALA A 68 3.06 -1.86 8.57
N LEU A 69 2.67 -2.68 9.56
CA LEU A 69 2.36 -4.09 9.35
C LEU A 69 1.14 -4.29 8.45
N ALA A 70 0.05 -3.56 8.70
CA ALA A 70 -1.15 -3.62 7.84
C ALA A 70 -0.80 -3.25 6.39
N THR A 71 -0.01 -2.20 6.21
CA THR A 71 0.51 -1.78 4.90
C THR A 71 1.35 -2.88 4.25
N ALA A 72 2.22 -3.54 5.02
CA ALA A 72 3.05 -4.65 4.55
C ALA A 72 2.25 -5.89 4.15
N CYS A 73 1.21 -6.25 4.91
CA CYS A 73 0.34 -7.37 4.58
C CYS A 73 -0.38 -7.15 3.25
N PHE A 74 -0.98 -5.96 3.07
CA PHE A 74 -1.72 -5.65 1.85
C PHE A 74 -0.81 -5.54 0.63
N LEU A 75 0.21 -4.67 0.69
CA LEU A 75 1.11 -4.43 -0.44
C LEU A 75 1.99 -5.65 -0.73
N GLY A 76 2.51 -6.32 0.30
CA GLY A 76 3.26 -7.57 0.12
C GLY A 76 2.40 -8.69 -0.50
N GLY A 77 1.14 -8.79 -0.10
CA GLY A 77 0.17 -9.69 -0.72
C GLY A 77 -0.09 -9.35 -2.20
N ALA A 78 -0.25 -8.06 -2.52
CA ALA A 78 -0.40 -7.57 -3.88
C ALA A 78 0.83 -7.90 -4.75
N ALA A 79 2.05 -7.65 -4.24
CA ALA A 79 3.29 -8.02 -4.92
C ALA A 79 3.37 -9.51 -5.26
N VAL A 80 3.00 -10.39 -4.32
CA VAL A 80 2.93 -11.84 -4.58
C VAL A 80 1.90 -12.14 -5.68
N GLY A 81 0.71 -11.53 -5.61
CA GLY A 81 -0.32 -11.66 -6.63
C GLY A 81 0.17 -11.23 -8.03
N HIS A 82 0.85 -10.09 -8.12
CA HIS A 82 1.46 -9.58 -9.33
C HIS A 82 2.52 -10.56 -9.89
N LEU A 83 3.43 -11.07 -9.06
CA LEU A 83 4.45 -12.05 -9.48
C LEU A 83 3.82 -13.35 -9.99
N VAL A 84 2.76 -13.83 -9.33
CA VAL A 84 2.02 -15.01 -9.78
C VAL A 84 1.35 -14.74 -11.13
N GLN A 85 0.68 -13.59 -11.33
CA GLN A 85 0.08 -13.24 -12.62
C GLN A 85 1.13 -13.08 -13.72
N ILE A 86 2.26 -12.43 -13.44
CA ILE A 86 3.35 -12.30 -14.40
C ILE A 86 3.86 -13.67 -14.83
N SER A 87 4.10 -14.58 -13.88
CA SER A 87 4.65 -15.90 -14.18
C SER A 87 3.65 -16.84 -14.88
N THR A 88 2.36 -16.72 -14.60
CA THR A 88 1.33 -17.63 -15.14
C THR A 88 0.64 -17.14 -16.40
N THR A 89 0.49 -15.83 -16.58
CA THR A 89 -0.25 -15.24 -17.72
C THR A 89 0.58 -14.27 -18.56
N GLY A 90 1.79 -13.91 -18.11
CA GLY A 90 2.60 -12.90 -18.78
C GLY A 90 2.02 -11.49 -18.69
N ASN A 91 1.14 -11.22 -17.72
CA ASN A 91 0.50 -9.92 -17.57
C ASN A 91 1.53 -8.84 -17.14
N LEU A 92 2.04 -8.09 -18.11
CA LEU A 92 2.98 -6.99 -17.91
C LEU A 92 2.30 -5.60 -17.99
N ALA A 93 0.99 -5.54 -17.77
CA ALA A 93 0.27 -4.26 -17.72
C ALA A 93 0.87 -3.32 -16.67
N THR A 94 0.79 -2.00 -16.90
CA THR A 94 1.47 -1.00 -16.07
C THR A 94 0.97 -0.93 -14.63
N GLY A 95 -0.27 -1.32 -14.38
CA GLY A 95 -0.85 -1.48 -13.05
C GLY A 95 -0.57 -2.85 -12.39
N ASN A 96 0.08 -3.78 -13.09
CA ASN A 96 0.42 -5.11 -12.58
C ASN A 96 1.94 -5.33 -12.43
N ALA A 97 2.76 -4.68 -13.26
CA ALA A 97 4.20 -4.83 -13.28
C ALA A 97 4.93 -3.48 -13.13
N GLY A 98 6.26 -3.52 -13.08
CA GLY A 98 7.08 -2.31 -13.07
C GLY A 98 6.89 -1.49 -11.79
N PRO A 99 6.60 -0.16 -11.88
CA PRO A 99 6.57 0.72 -10.71
C PRO A 99 5.69 0.24 -9.56
N ILE A 100 4.47 -0.24 -9.84
CA ILE A 100 3.54 -0.72 -8.80
C ILE A 100 4.14 -1.88 -8.03
N LEU A 101 4.63 -2.91 -8.73
CA LEU A 101 5.28 -4.05 -8.11
C LEU A 101 6.48 -3.65 -7.23
N TYR A 102 7.30 -2.70 -7.68
CA TYR A 102 8.42 -2.20 -6.88
C TYR A 102 7.93 -1.45 -5.64
N THR A 103 6.93 -0.59 -5.77
CA THR A 103 6.39 0.16 -4.64
C THR A 103 5.69 -0.72 -3.62
N ASP A 104 5.08 -1.83 -4.06
CA ASP A 104 4.42 -2.79 -3.17
C ASP A 104 5.40 -3.46 -2.20
N VAL A 105 6.66 -3.63 -2.63
CA VAL A 105 7.71 -4.21 -1.79
C VAL A 105 8.48 -3.12 -1.04
N LEU A 106 8.93 -2.07 -1.74
CA LEU A 106 9.84 -1.08 -1.17
C LEU A 106 9.16 -0.19 -0.13
N THR A 107 7.88 0.16 -0.32
CA THR A 107 7.13 1.03 0.60
C THR A 107 7.00 0.45 2.01
N PRO A 108 6.45 -0.77 2.20
CA PRO A 108 6.32 -1.32 3.54
C PRO A 108 7.68 -1.64 4.18
N LEU A 109 8.67 -2.07 3.40
CA LEU A 109 10.03 -2.29 3.90
C LEU A 109 10.64 -0.97 4.42
N ALA A 110 10.53 0.11 3.65
CA ALA A 110 11.02 1.42 4.05
C ALA A 110 10.32 1.91 5.33
N LEU A 111 8.99 1.75 5.43
CA LEU A 111 8.22 2.10 6.64
C LEU A 111 8.71 1.33 7.88
N LEU A 112 8.88 0.01 7.77
CA LEU A 112 9.34 -0.84 8.87
C LEU A 112 10.77 -0.49 9.29
N VAL A 113 11.69 -0.32 8.34
CA VAL A 113 13.08 0.05 8.61
C VAL A 113 13.18 1.42 9.27
N LEU A 114 12.54 2.45 8.71
CA LEU A 114 12.54 3.79 9.27
C LEU A 114 11.93 3.82 10.67
N LEU A 115 10.82 3.10 10.88
CA LEU A 115 10.20 3.01 12.20
C LEU A 115 11.11 2.31 13.21
N ALA A 116 11.84 1.26 12.82
CA ALA A 116 12.82 0.60 13.68
C ALA A 116 13.98 1.53 14.06
N VAL A 117 14.49 2.33 13.11
CA VAL A 117 15.53 3.34 13.37
C VAL A 117 15.03 4.36 14.41
N THR A 118 13.82 4.88 14.28
CA THR A 118 13.28 5.85 15.25
C THR A 118 13.17 5.29 16.67
N ARG A 119 12.96 3.98 16.83
CA ARG A 119 12.92 3.33 18.15
C ARG A 119 14.30 3.25 18.79
N ARG A 120 15.35 3.04 18.00
CA ARG A 120 16.73 2.97 18.48
C ARG A 120 17.19 4.34 18.96
N THR A 121 16.93 5.40 18.19
CA THR A 121 17.27 6.78 18.58
C THR A 121 16.53 7.26 19.82
N ALA A 122 15.32 6.76 20.09
CA ALA A 122 14.58 7.12 21.32
C ALA A 122 15.08 6.39 22.58
N ARG A 123 15.99 5.41 22.45
CA ARG A 123 16.50 4.58 23.55
C ARG A 123 17.98 4.81 23.87
N GLY A 124 18.72 5.52 23.03
CA GLY A 124 20.11 5.92 23.25
C GLY A 124 20.17 7.40 23.54
#